data_AF-A0A9D9NKY3-F1
#
_entry.id   AF-A0A9D9NKY3-F1
#
_cell.length_a   1.000
_cell.length_b   1.000
_cell.length_c   1.000
_cell.angle_alpha   90.00
_cell.angle_beta   90.00
_cell.angle_gamma   90.00
#
_symmetry.space_group_name_H-M   'P 1'
#
loop_
_entity.id
_entity.type
_entity.pdbx_description
1 polymer ?
#
loop_
_entity_poly.entity_id
_entity_poly.type
_entity_poly.pdbx_seq_one_letter_code
_entity_poly.pdbx_strand_id
1 'polypeptide(L)' 'MAQKPSIPKGTRDFSPEEMAKRNYIFDTIKEVFTLHGFRQIETPSMENLST' A
#
# COMPACT_ATOMS: atom_id res chain seq x y z
N MET A 1 -9.44 -28.28 -19.60
CA MET A 1 -8.57 -28.16 -18.40
C MET A 1 -8.74 -26.76 -17.86
N ALA A 2 -9.05 -26.58 -16.56
CA ALA A 2 -9.24 -25.25 -15.98
C ALA A 2 -7.91 -24.49 -15.95
N GLN A 3 -7.90 -23.25 -16.44
CA GLN A 3 -6.71 -22.40 -16.43
C GLN A 3 -6.43 -21.99 -14.98
N LYS A 4 -5.22 -22.26 -14.48
CA LYS A 4 -4.84 -21.83 -13.13
C LYS A 4 -4.89 -20.30 -13.07
N PRO A 5 -5.53 -19.70 -12.05
CA PRO A 5 -5.48 -18.27 -11.85
C PRO A 5 -4.03 -17.79 -11.73
N SER A 6 -3.74 -16.65 -12.35
CA SER A 6 -2.43 -15.99 -12.27
C SER A 6 -2.62 -14.52 -11.91
N ILE A 7 -1.64 -13.94 -11.23
CA ILE A 7 -1.65 -12.51 -10.92
C ILE A 7 -1.58 -11.67 -12.22
N PRO A 8 -2.33 -10.54 -12.32
CA PRO A 8 -2.24 -9.65 -13.46
C PRO A 8 -0.81 -9.15 -13.69
N LYS A 9 -0.41 -8.98 -14.95
CA LYS A 9 0.90 -8.43 -15.30
C LYS A 9 1.07 -7.05 -14.66
N GLY A 10 2.21 -6.83 -14.00
CA GLY A 10 2.51 -5.59 -13.28
C GLY A 10 2.06 -5.57 -11.82
N THR A 11 1.48 -6.67 -11.32
CA THR A 11 1.18 -6.86 -9.89
C THR A 11 2.11 -7.90 -9.28
N ARG A 12 2.27 -7.90 -7.95
CA ARG A 12 3.03 -8.90 -7.20
C ARG A 12 2.43 -9.13 -5.82
N ASP A 13 2.48 -10.37 -5.38
CA ASP A 13 2.16 -10.74 -4.00
C ASP A 13 3.36 -10.48 -3.09
N PHE A 14 3.09 -10.25 -1.81
CA PHE A 14 4.12 -10.03 -0.80
C PHE A 14 4.01 -11.08 0.29
N SER A 15 5.14 -11.74 0.58
CA SER A 15 5.24 -12.68 1.70
C SER A 15 5.13 -11.98 3.05
N PRO A 16 4.87 -12.72 4.14
CA PRO A 16 4.85 -12.14 5.49
C PRO A 16 6.13 -11.40 5.88
N GLU A 17 7.31 -11.90 5.47
CA GLU A 17 8.60 -11.27 5.75
C GLU A 17 8.74 -9.92 5.03
N GLU A 18 8.33 -9.84 3.76
CA GLU A 18 8.33 -8.59 3.00
C GLU A 18 7.36 -7.58 3.59
N MET A 19 6.17 -8.03 4.01
CA MET A 19 5.19 -7.17 4.66
C MET A 19 5.72 -6.60 5.98
N ALA A 20 6.41 -7.40 6.79
CA ALA A 20 7.02 -6.92 8.03
C ALA A 20 8.04 -5.79 7.78
N LYS A 21 8.91 -5.94 6.78
CA LYS A 21 9.88 -4.90 6.38
C LYS A 21 9.20 -3.63 5.88
N ARG A 22 8.12 -3.76 5.11
CA ARG A 22 7.36 -2.61 4.59
C ARG A 22 6.65 -1.86 5.70
N ASN A 23 6.03 -2.58 6.64
CA ASN A 23 5.36 -1.96 7.78
C ASN A 23 6.34 -1.15 8.64
N TYR A 24 7.54 -1.68 8.90
CA TYR A 24 8.59 -0.94 9.60
C TYR A 24 8.89 0.43 8.95
N ILE A 25 9.00 0.47 7.63
CA ILE A 25 9.22 1.73 6.89
C ILE A 25 8.02 2.67 7.05
N PHE A 26 6.79 2.16 6.86
CA PHE A 26 5.59 2.98 7.00
C PHE A 26 5.42 3.53 8.41
N ASP A 27 5.68 2.73 9.43
CA ASP A 27 5.52 3.12 10.83
C ASP A 27 6.55 4.18 11.22
N THR A 28 7.80 4.04 10.77
CA THR A 28 8.85 5.07 10.95
C THR A 28 8.43 6.42 10.34
N ILE A 29 7.90 6.39 9.12
CA ILE A 29 7.43 7.62 8.45
C ILE A 29 6.25 8.23 9.23
N LYS A 30 5.24 7.42 9.59
CA LYS A 30 4.08 7.89 10.36
C LYS A 30 4.47 8.52 11.68
N GLU A 31 5.43 7.94 12.40
CA GLU A 31 5.93 8.47 13.67
C GLU A 31 6.51 9.88 13.49
N VAL A 32 7.39 10.06 12.50
CA VAL A 32 7.99 11.37 12.20
C VAL A 32 6.94 12.41 11.82
N PHE A 33 5.99 12.07 10.96
CA PHE A 33 4.91 13.01 10.59
C PHE A 33 4.03 13.38 11.79
N THR A 34 3.73 12.42 12.66
CA THR A 34 2.96 12.66 13.88
C THR A 34 3.71 13.59 14.84
N LEU A 35 5.03 13.41 15.00
CA LEU A 35 5.88 14.29 15.82
C LEU A 35 5.81 15.76 15.37
N HIS A 36 5.66 16.00 14.07
CA HIS A 36 5.53 17.34 13.50
C HIS A 36 4.09 17.86 13.40
N GLY A 37 3.12 17.17 14.03
CA GLY A 37 1.73 17.64 14.13
C GLY A 37 0.87 17.40 12.88
N PHE A 38 1.37 16.63 11.90
CA PHE A 38 0.58 16.26 10.74
C PHE A 38 -0.47 15.20 11.11
N ARG A 39 -1.59 15.19 10.37
CA ARG A 39 -2.66 14.20 10.52
C ARG A 39 -2.86 13.46 9.21
N GLN A 40 -2.99 12.15 9.30
CA GLN A 40 -3.31 11.31 8.15
C GLN A 40 -4.76 11.55 7.71
N ILE A 41 -4.98 11.60 6.40
CA ILE A 41 -6.28 11.46 5.76
C ILE A 41 -6.20 10.34 4.72
N GLU A 42 -7.30 9.67 4.48
CA GLU A 42 -7.39 8.63 3.45
C GLU A 42 -8.45 9.06 2.44
N THR A 43 -8.16 8.81 1.16
CA THR A 43 -9.04 9.13 0.04
C THR A 43 -9.34 7.84 -0.73
N PRO A 44 -10.46 7.79 -1.46
CA PRO A 44 -10.78 6.67 -2.34
C PRO A 44 -9.61 6.31 -3.30
N SER A 45 -9.44 5.01 -3.57
CA SER A 45 -8.43 4.54 -4.52
C SER A 45 -8.81 4.80 -5.99
N MET A 46 -10.09 5.05 -6.27
CA MET A 46 -10.63 5.39 -7.58
C MET A 46 -11.37 6.73 -7.47
N GLU A 47 -11.02 7.68 -8.33
CA GLU A 47 -11.59 9.03 -8.38
C GLU A 47 -12.18 9.30 -9.76
N ASN A 48 -13.04 10.32 -9.87
CA ASN A 48 -13.64 10.70 -11.15
C ASN A 48 -12.59 11.31 -12.08
N LEU A 49 -12.50 10.80 -13.32
CA LEU A 49 -11.74 11.43 -14.39
C LEU A 49 -12.52 12.64 -14.92
N SER A 50 -12.29 13.81 -14.33
CA SER A 50 -12.84 15.07 -14.84
C SER A 50 -11.74 15.79 -15.61
N THR A 51 -11.92 15.97 -16.92
CA THR A 51 -11.04 16.78 -17.79
C THR A 51 -11.78 18.04 -18.20
#